data_AF-A0A833YWI2-F1
#
_entry.id   AF-A0A833YWI2-F1
#
_cell.length_a   1.000
_cell.length_b   1.000
_cell.length_c   1.000
_cell.angle_alpha   90.00
_cell.angle_beta   90.00
_cell.angle_gamma   90.00
#
_symmetry.space_group_name_H-M   'P 1'
#
loop_
_entity.id
_entity.type
_entity.pdbx_description
1 polymer ?
#
loop_
_entity_poly.entity_id
_entity_poly.type
_entity_poly.pdbx_seq_one_letter_code
_entity_poly.pdbx_strand_id
1 'polypeptide(L)'
;MPEYLRKRFGGCRIQILLAALHLFLYIFHKISVEICTGAMFMRLVLGLDVYLVTIVLLTITGIYTITGGFIAVVYTDIVHAGVMILGSVLLMGFAFKEVGGYQELLRKYPNTKPSITQEGNWTANPECYLPRQDSFHIFRDPITGDIPWPGVIFGLPILSLYYWCTDQVIRHVAAEQQRHQGLLAPGGCTTEGQRALGGQVPRQYSGIA
;
A
#
# COMPACT_ATOMS: atom_id res chain seq x y z
N MET A 1 -14.52 -12.56 1.31
CA MET A 1 -13.78 -13.85 1.32
C MET A 1 -14.27 -14.87 2.36
N PRO A 2 -14.55 -14.54 3.64
CA PRO A 2 -14.95 -15.56 4.63
C PRO A 2 -16.27 -16.26 4.27
N GLU A 3 -17.24 -15.54 3.69
CA GLU A 3 -18.54 -16.11 3.32
C GLU A 3 -18.47 -17.14 2.18
N TYR A 4 -17.48 -17.03 1.30
CA TYR A 4 -17.20 -18.03 0.26
C TYR A 4 -16.61 -19.31 0.87
N LEU A 5 -15.70 -19.18 1.84
CA LEU A 5 -15.14 -20.31 2.57
C LEU A 5 -16.19 -21.04 3.42
N ARG A 6 -17.17 -20.30 3.96
CA ARG A 6 -18.34 -20.85 4.67
C ARG A 6 -19.13 -21.82 3.80
N LYS A 7 -19.41 -21.41 2.55
CA LYS A 7 -20.17 -22.21 1.58
C LYS A 7 -19.40 -23.45 1.10
N ARG A 8 -18.07 -23.45 1.14
CA ARG A 8 -17.23 -24.54 0.62
C ARG A 8 -16.75 -25.54 1.67
N PHE A 9 -16.47 -25.12 2.91
CA PHE A 9 -15.84 -25.98 3.93
C PHE A 9 -16.72 -26.30 5.13
N GLY A 10 -17.91 -25.69 5.27
CA GLY A 10 -18.94 -26.09 6.26
C GLY A 10 -18.58 -25.94 7.75
N GLY A 11 -17.32 -25.65 8.11
CA GLY A 11 -16.84 -25.57 9.48
C GLY A 11 -16.68 -24.14 9.99
N CYS A 12 -17.58 -23.68 10.85
CA CYS A 12 -17.58 -22.30 11.39
C CYS A 12 -16.32 -21.97 12.22
N ARG A 13 -15.84 -22.92 13.04
CA ARG A 13 -14.67 -22.72 13.93
C ARG A 13 -13.35 -22.57 13.17
N ILE A 14 -13.10 -23.46 12.21
CA ILE A 14 -11.85 -23.48 11.43
C ILE A 14 -11.78 -22.25 10.51
N GLN A 15 -12.92 -21.82 9.96
CA GLN A 15 -13.01 -20.62 9.13
C GLN A 15 -12.70 -19.34 9.92
N ILE A 16 -13.28 -19.17 11.10
CA ILE A 16 -13.03 -17.98 11.93
C ILE A 16 -11.55 -17.94 12.32
N LEU A 17 -10.97 -19.09 12.68
CA LEU A 17 -9.54 -19.19 13.01
C LEU A 17 -8.64 -18.86 11.81
N LEU A 18 -8.91 -19.44 10.63
CA LEU A 18 -8.13 -19.17 9.42
C LEU A 18 -8.28 -17.73 8.94
N ALA A 19 -9.49 -17.17 8.96
CA ALA A 19 -9.74 -15.79 8.56
C ALA A 19 -9.10 -14.79 9.53
N ALA A 20 -9.19 -15.04 10.84
CA ALA A 20 -8.52 -14.22 11.86
C ALA A 20 -7.00 -14.28 11.71
N LEU A 21 -6.44 -15.47 11.49
CA LEU A 21 -4.99 -15.66 11.29
C LEU A 21 -4.49 -14.92 10.04
N HIS A 22 -5.17 -15.07 8.90
CA HIS A 22 -4.77 -14.38 7.66
C HIS A 22 -4.90 -12.87 7.78
N LEU A 23 -5.98 -12.37 8.40
CA LEU A 23 -6.17 -10.94 8.63
C LEU A 23 -5.06 -10.38 9.55
N PHE A 24 -4.74 -11.09 10.62
CA PHE A 24 -3.69 -10.71 11.56
C PHE A 24 -2.32 -10.63 10.87
N LEU A 25 -1.92 -11.69 10.15
CA LEU A 25 -0.66 -11.73 9.42
C LEU A 25 -0.58 -10.65 8.34
N TYR A 26 -1.69 -10.41 7.64
CA TYR A 26 -1.77 -9.36 6.62
C TYR A 26 -1.55 -7.96 7.22
N ILE A 27 -2.24 -7.61 8.29
CA ILE A 27 -2.10 -6.32 8.97
C ILE A 27 -0.67 -6.15 9.48
N PHE A 28 -0.12 -7.17 10.14
CA PHE A 28 1.23 -7.13 10.69
C PHE A 28 2.29 -6.92 9.60
N HIS A 29 2.20 -7.70 8.52
CA HIS A 29 3.17 -7.60 7.42
C HIS A 29 3.09 -6.24 6.72
N LYS A 30 1.87 -5.75 6.44
CA LYS A 30 1.64 -4.47 5.75
C LYS A 30 2.19 -3.28 6.55
N ILE A 31 1.88 -3.21 7.85
CA ILE A 31 2.37 -2.14 8.72
C ILE A 31 3.90 -2.21 8.88
N SER A 32 4.46 -3.42 9.03
CA SER A 32 5.91 -3.60 9.21
C SER A 32 6.72 -3.12 8.00
N VAL A 33 6.27 -3.44 6.78
CA VAL A 33 6.93 -3.00 5.55
C VAL A 33 6.86 -1.48 5.39
N GLU A 34 5.69 -0.89 5.64
CA GLU A 34 5.52 0.58 5.55
C GLU A 34 6.42 1.35 6.52
N ILE A 35 6.50 0.90 7.78
CA ILE A 35 7.36 1.54 8.79
C ILE A 35 8.84 1.35 8.45
N CYS A 36 9.24 0.16 7.97
CA CYS A 36 10.63 -0.12 7.59
C CYS A 36 11.09 0.79 6.44
N THR A 37 10.30 0.86 5.36
CA THR A 37 10.58 1.74 4.23
C THR A 37 10.53 3.21 4.63
N GLY A 38 9.56 3.60 5.45
CA GLY A 38 9.43 4.96 5.98
C GLY A 38 10.63 5.38 6.83
N ALA A 39 11.09 4.53 7.75
CA ALA A 39 12.26 4.80 8.60
C ALA A 39 13.54 4.98 7.77
N MET A 40 13.75 4.13 6.76
CA MET A 40 14.89 4.24 5.84
C MET A 40 14.86 5.56 5.07
N PHE A 41 13.70 5.91 4.49
CA PHE A 41 13.51 7.15 3.75
C PHE A 41 13.77 8.39 4.62
N MET A 42 13.23 8.40 5.84
CA MET A 42 13.38 9.51 6.78
C MET A 42 14.84 9.74 7.19
N ARG A 43 15.59 8.65 7.42
CA ARG A 43 17.03 8.72 7.70
C ARG A 43 17.82 9.29 6.53
N LEU A 44 17.45 8.95 5.30
CA LEU A 44 18.15 9.39 4.09
C LEU A 44 17.89 10.85 3.72
N VAL A 45 16.66 11.34 3.87
CA VAL A 45 16.26 12.66 3.34
C VAL A 45 16.44 13.79 4.35
N LEU A 46 16.11 13.55 5.63
CA LEU A 46 15.96 14.65 6.59
C LEU A 46 17.04 14.66 7.67
N GLY A 47 17.67 13.52 8.00
CA GLY A 47 18.62 13.42 9.13
C GLY A 47 18.04 13.86 10.49
N LEU A 48 16.75 14.17 10.53
CA LEU A 48 15.99 14.72 11.66
C LEU A 48 15.30 13.59 12.43
N ASP A 49 14.88 13.89 13.65
CA ASP A 49 14.18 12.95 14.53
C ASP A 49 12.91 12.39 13.88
N VAL A 50 12.95 11.10 13.54
CA VAL A 50 11.85 10.33 12.93
C VAL A 50 10.54 10.47 13.72
N TYR A 51 10.66 10.60 15.04
CA TYR A 51 9.53 10.75 15.97
C TYR A 51 8.71 12.02 15.71
N LEU A 52 9.37 13.16 15.44
CA LEU A 52 8.68 14.43 15.26
C LEU A 52 7.79 14.42 14.01
N VAL A 53 8.34 13.94 12.89
CA VAL A 53 7.58 13.86 11.62
C VAL A 53 6.45 12.84 11.72
N THR A 54 6.67 11.72 12.41
CA THR A 54 5.64 10.70 12.64
C THR A 54 4.46 11.29 13.43
N ILE A 55 4.72 12.04 14.50
CA ILE A 55 3.67 12.67 15.32
C ILE A 55 2.86 13.68 14.50
N VAL A 56 3.52 14.53 13.71
CA VAL A 56 2.83 15.52 12.86
C VAL A 56 1.96 14.82 11.82
N LEU A 57 2.48 13.79 11.15
CA LEU A 57 1.75 13.06 10.10
C LEU A 57 0.55 12.30 10.68
N LEU A 58 0.72 11.64 11.83
CA LEU A 58 -0.39 10.95 12.52
C LEU A 58 -1.46 11.92 13.01
N THR A 59 -1.07 13.11 13.46
CA THR A 59 -2.03 14.15 13.91
C THR A 59 -2.89 14.61 12.75
N ILE A 60 -2.28 14.98 11.62
CA ILE A 60 -3.03 15.39 10.42
C ILE A 60 -3.91 14.23 9.93
N THR A 61 -3.35 13.00 9.92
CA THR A 61 -4.06 11.79 9.51
C THR A 61 -5.29 11.48 10.36
N GLY A 62 -5.16 11.61 11.68
CA GLY A 62 -6.26 11.44 12.61
C GLY A 62 -7.37 12.48 12.40
N ILE A 63 -7.01 13.76 12.26
CA ILE A 63 -7.99 14.85 12.09
C ILE A 63 -8.85 14.65 10.85
N TYR A 64 -8.24 14.36 9.68
CA TYR A 64 -9.03 14.18 8.47
C TYR A 64 -9.84 12.87 8.48
N THR A 65 -9.35 11.83 9.16
CA THR A 65 -10.07 10.54 9.27
C THR A 65 -11.30 10.67 10.16
N ILE A 66 -11.19 11.36 11.31
CA ILE A 66 -12.31 11.58 12.22
C ILE A 66 -13.38 12.47 11.58
N THR A 67 -12.97 13.53 10.87
CA THR A 67 -13.90 14.52 10.32
C THR A 67 -14.59 14.03 9.05
N GLY A 68 -13.91 13.22 8.23
CA GLY A 68 -14.36 12.92 6.87
C GLY A 68 -14.99 11.54 6.62
N GLY A 69 -14.85 10.59 7.56
CA GLY A 69 -15.35 9.22 7.40
C GLY A 69 -14.73 8.46 6.20
N PHE A 70 -15.33 7.33 5.80
CA PHE A 70 -14.78 6.48 4.73
C PHE A 70 -14.58 7.19 3.37
N ILE A 71 -15.44 8.14 3.02
CA ILE A 71 -15.33 8.87 1.74
C ILE A 71 -14.05 9.73 1.70
N ALA A 72 -13.71 10.40 2.81
CA ALA A 72 -12.48 11.18 2.86
C ALA A 72 -11.24 10.30 2.72
N VAL A 73 -11.24 9.11 3.34
CA VAL A 73 -10.14 8.14 3.21
C VAL A 73 -9.92 7.73 1.74
N VAL A 74 -11.00 7.44 1.01
CA VAL A 74 -10.91 7.10 -0.42
C VAL A 74 -10.38 8.26 -1.25
N TYR A 75 -10.80 9.50 -0.97
CA TYR A 75 -10.30 10.66 -1.69
C TYR A 75 -8.81 10.89 -1.44
N THR A 76 -8.35 10.73 -0.19
CA THR A 76 -6.93 10.88 0.14
C THR A 76 -6.05 9.83 -0.52
N ASP A 77 -6.55 8.60 -0.72
CA ASP A 77 -5.83 7.53 -1.43
C ASP A 77 -5.59 7.89 -2.91
N ILE A 78 -6.59 8.47 -3.58
CA ILE A 78 -6.48 8.94 -4.97
C ILE A 78 -5.43 10.06 -5.07
N VAL A 79 -5.48 11.03 -4.16
CA VAL A 79 -4.50 12.13 -4.13
C VAL A 79 -3.09 11.59 -3.85
N HIS A 80 -2.94 10.65 -2.92
CA HIS A 80 -1.67 10.01 -2.60
C HIS A 80 -1.05 9.33 -3.82
N ALA A 81 -1.85 8.54 -4.55
CA ALA A 81 -1.40 7.90 -5.78
C ALA A 81 -0.91 8.92 -6.82
N GLY A 82 -1.64 10.03 -7.00
CA GLY A 82 -1.25 11.12 -7.90
C GLY A 82 0.08 11.77 -7.50
N VAL A 83 0.26 12.08 -6.21
CA VAL A 83 1.48 12.68 -5.67
C VAL A 83 2.69 11.74 -5.86
N MET A 84 2.52 10.44 -5.63
CA MET A 84 3.60 9.45 -5.81
C MET A 84 4.03 9.31 -7.27
N ILE A 85 3.09 9.31 -8.22
CA ILE A 85 3.38 9.26 -9.65
C ILE A 85 4.15 10.52 -10.08
N LEU A 86 3.64 11.70 -9.71
CA LEU A 86 4.28 12.97 -10.04
C LEU A 86 5.69 13.06 -9.43
N GLY A 87 5.83 12.71 -8.15
CA GLY A 87 7.12 12.69 -7.45
C GLY A 87 8.14 11.80 -8.15
N SER A 88 7.71 10.60 -8.58
CA SER A 88 8.58 9.65 -9.28
C SER A 88 9.06 10.18 -10.64
N VAL A 89 8.17 10.82 -11.41
CA VAL A 89 8.53 11.41 -12.72
C VAL A 89 9.49 12.60 -12.54
N LEU A 90 9.22 13.48 -11.58
CA LEU A 90 10.09 14.62 -11.28
C LEU A 90 11.48 14.17 -10.80
N LEU A 91 11.54 13.21 -9.87
CA LEU A 91 12.80 12.66 -9.37
C LEU A 91 13.59 11.98 -10.48
N MET A 92 12.93 11.22 -11.37
CA MET A 92 13.56 10.63 -12.54
C MET A 92 14.19 11.70 -13.44
N GLY A 93 13.46 12.79 -13.71
CA GLY A 93 13.97 13.91 -14.51
C GLY A 93 15.20 14.59 -13.90
N PHE A 94 15.17 14.89 -12.59
CA PHE A 94 16.32 15.45 -11.88
C PHE A 94 17.51 14.50 -11.85
N ALA A 95 17.27 13.20 -11.63
CA ALA A 95 18.32 12.18 -11.62
C ALA A 95 19.02 12.08 -12.99
N PHE A 96 18.27 12.05 -14.10
CA PHE A 96 18.87 12.02 -15.43
C PHE A 96 19.67 13.27 -15.78
N LYS A 97 19.20 14.45 -15.31
CA LYS A 97 19.92 15.71 -15.51
C LYS A 97 21.27 15.70 -14.77
N GLU A 98 21.31 15.23 -13.53
CA GLU A 98 22.53 15.17 -12.73
C GLU A 98 23.54 14.13 -13.24
N VAL A 99 23.03 12.98 -13.71
CA VAL A 99 23.89 11.90 -14.23
C VAL A 99 24.53 12.27 -15.58
N GLY A 100 23.87 13.12 -16.37
CA GLY A 100 24.30 13.53 -17.71
C GLY A 100 23.64 12.76 -18.85
N GLY A 101 22.43 12.23 -18.63
CA GLY A 101 21.67 11.43 -19.59
C GLY A 101 21.96 9.93 -19.54
N TYR A 102 21.30 9.17 -20.42
CA TYR A 102 21.34 7.70 -20.42
C TYR A 102 22.72 7.12 -20.74
N GLN A 103 23.46 7.73 -21.66
CA GLN A 103 24.80 7.28 -22.03
C GLN A 103 25.79 7.36 -20.86
N GLU A 104 25.76 8.47 -20.12
CA GLU A 104 26.60 8.66 -18.94
C GLU A 104 26.16 7.78 -17.78
N LEU A 105 24.86 7.46 -17.68
CA LEU A 105 24.35 6.48 -16.72
C LEU A 105 24.99 5.11 -16.95
N LEU A 106 24.97 4.60 -18.18
CA LEU A 106 25.58 3.31 -18.52
C LEU A 106 27.09 3.27 -18.20
N ARG A 107 27.79 4.38 -18.44
CA ARG A 107 29.23 4.49 -18.23
C ARG A 107 29.61 4.62 -16.75
N LYS A 108 28.84 5.39 -15.96
CA LYS A 108 29.16 5.69 -14.56
C LYS A 108 28.67 4.61 -13.60
N TYR A 109 27.52 3.98 -13.89
CA TYR A 109 26.89 2.97 -13.02
C TYR A 109 27.83 1.85 -12.52
N PRO A 110 28.66 1.18 -13.35
CA PRO A 110 29.54 0.12 -12.84
C PRO A 110 30.63 0.61 -11.88
N ASN A 111 30.90 1.93 -11.85
CA ASN A 111 31.93 2.54 -11.02
C ASN A 111 31.38 3.25 -9.77
N THR A 112 30.06 3.29 -9.60
CA THR A 112 29.45 3.94 -8.41
C THR A 112 29.56 3.02 -7.19
N LYS A 113 30.27 3.48 -6.16
CA LYS A 113 30.31 2.84 -4.84
C LYS A 113 29.74 3.81 -3.80
N PRO A 114 28.88 3.35 -2.88
CA PRO A 114 28.36 4.21 -1.82
C PRO A 114 29.49 4.66 -0.88
N SER A 115 29.44 5.91 -0.41
CA SER A 115 30.45 6.46 0.52
C SER A 115 30.40 5.84 1.92
N ILE A 116 29.28 5.24 2.32
CA ILE A 116 29.07 4.61 3.62
C ILE A 116 29.08 3.10 3.43
N THR A 117 30.17 2.44 3.81
CA THR A 117 30.34 0.97 3.71
C THR A 117 30.55 0.30 5.07
N GLN A 118 30.68 1.09 6.13
CA GLN A 118 30.89 0.64 7.50
C GLN A 118 30.06 1.51 8.45
N GLU A 119 29.28 0.87 9.32
CA GLU A 119 28.53 1.53 10.38
C GLU A 119 28.85 0.82 11.69
N GLY A 120 29.66 1.46 12.54
CA GLY A 120 30.19 0.85 13.76
C GLY A 120 31.15 -0.32 13.50
N ASN A 121 30.88 -1.49 14.08
CA ASN A 121 31.71 -2.72 13.97
C ASN A 121 31.23 -3.67 12.85
N TRP A 122 30.30 -3.23 12.00
CA TRP A 122 29.76 -4.05 10.92
C TRP A 122 30.25 -3.56 9.56
N THR A 123 30.90 -4.46 8.81
CA THR A 123 31.36 -4.22 7.44
C THR A 123 30.38 -4.88 6.48
N ALA A 124 29.81 -4.10 5.54
CA ALA A 124 28.92 -4.65 4.53
C ALA A 124 29.66 -5.62 3.60
N ASN A 125 29.02 -6.76 3.28
CA ASN A 125 29.56 -7.70 2.30
C ASN A 125 29.75 -6.98 0.95
N PRO A 126 30.90 -7.15 0.24
CA PRO A 126 31.12 -6.62 -1.11
C PRO A 126 29.96 -6.80 -2.09
N GLU A 127 29.24 -7.91 -2.00
CA GLU A 127 28.10 -8.19 -2.89
C GLU A 127 26.92 -7.21 -2.73
N CYS A 128 26.80 -6.53 -1.59
CA CYS A 128 25.68 -5.62 -1.31
C CYS A 128 25.87 -4.22 -1.89
N TYR A 129 27.12 -3.77 -2.09
CA TYR A 129 27.43 -2.40 -2.50
C TYR A 129 28.12 -2.29 -3.86
N LEU A 130 28.61 -3.39 -4.42
CA LEU A 130 29.17 -3.41 -5.77
C LEU A 130 28.04 -3.63 -6.80
N PRO A 131 27.96 -2.80 -7.85
CA PRO A 131 27.01 -3.01 -8.92
C PRO A 131 27.30 -4.34 -9.63
N ARG A 132 26.25 -5.14 -9.87
CA ARG A 132 26.38 -6.43 -10.52
C ARG A 132 26.65 -6.26 -12.02
N GLN A 133 27.35 -7.22 -12.63
CA GLN A 133 27.72 -7.14 -14.04
C GLN A 133 26.53 -7.28 -15.00
N ASP A 134 25.45 -7.94 -14.56
CA ASP A 134 24.20 -8.12 -15.29
C ASP A 134 23.12 -7.07 -14.95
N SER A 135 23.47 -5.96 -14.28
CA SER A 135 22.51 -4.94 -13.82
C SER A 135 21.63 -4.33 -14.92
N PHE A 136 22.06 -4.36 -16.18
CA PHE A 136 21.29 -3.83 -17.33
C PHE A 136 20.39 -4.86 -18.01
N HIS A 137 20.35 -6.10 -17.52
CA HIS A 137 19.43 -7.12 -18.02
C HIS A 137 18.15 -7.13 -17.18
N ILE A 138 17.03 -6.76 -17.79
CA ILE A 138 15.71 -6.73 -17.14
C ILE A 138 15.27 -8.14 -16.71
N PHE A 139 15.61 -9.15 -17.51
CA PHE A 139 15.38 -10.56 -17.24
C PHE A 139 16.71 -11.21 -16.88
N ARG A 140 16.83 -11.56 -15.59
CA ARG A 140 18.01 -12.25 -15.07
C ARG A 140 17.98 -13.73 -15.43
N ASP A 141 19.10 -14.39 -15.19
CA ASP A 141 19.24 -15.83 -15.39
C ASP A 141 18.13 -16.62 -14.65
N PRO A 142 17.50 -17.62 -15.30
CA PRO A 142 16.40 -18.38 -14.71
C PRO A 142 16.77 -19.21 -13.48
N ILE A 143 18.05 -19.57 -13.30
CA ILE A 143 18.46 -20.59 -12.32
C ILE A 143 19.42 -20.02 -11.28
N THR A 144 20.37 -19.18 -11.71
CA THR A 144 21.43 -18.65 -10.82
C THR A 144 21.19 -17.21 -10.38
N GLY A 145 20.19 -16.53 -10.94
CA GLY A 145 19.86 -15.16 -10.55
C GLY A 145 19.04 -15.09 -9.25
N ASP A 146 19.39 -14.16 -8.35
CA ASP A 146 18.66 -13.90 -7.10
C ASP A 146 17.17 -13.57 -7.33
N ILE A 147 16.87 -12.99 -8.49
CA ILE A 147 15.53 -12.63 -8.92
C ILE A 147 15.30 -13.25 -10.31
N PRO A 148 15.01 -14.56 -10.36
CA PRO A 148 14.94 -15.27 -11.63
C PRO A 148 13.72 -14.79 -12.43
N TRP A 149 13.89 -14.63 -13.75
CA TRP A 149 12.82 -14.09 -14.61
C TRP A 149 11.48 -14.84 -14.52
N PRO A 150 11.41 -16.17 -14.28
CA PRO A 150 10.13 -16.86 -14.12
C PRO A 150 9.39 -16.35 -12.88
N GLY A 151 10.11 -16.07 -11.78
CA GLY A 151 9.52 -15.48 -10.58
C GLY A 151 9.04 -14.05 -10.81
N VAL A 152 9.74 -13.28 -11.64
CA VAL A 152 9.34 -11.91 -12.01
C VAL A 152 8.09 -11.89 -12.88
N ILE A 153 7.96 -12.81 -13.84
CA ILE A 153 6.83 -12.83 -14.77
C ILE A 153 5.61 -13.54 -14.17
N PHE A 154 5.81 -14.68 -13.52
CA PHE A 154 4.70 -15.50 -13.01
C PHE A 154 4.43 -15.28 -11.52
N GLY A 155 5.41 -14.88 -10.73
CA GLY A 155 5.22 -14.66 -9.29
C GLY A 155 4.71 -13.26 -8.98
N LEU A 156 5.50 -12.23 -9.29
CA LEU A 156 5.22 -10.86 -8.87
C LEU A 156 3.86 -10.32 -9.35
N PRO A 157 3.46 -10.44 -10.63
CA PRO A 157 2.19 -9.88 -11.11
C PRO A 157 0.98 -10.60 -10.52
N ILE A 158 1.08 -11.92 -10.30
CA ILE A 158 0.01 -12.70 -9.67
C ILE A 158 -0.14 -12.28 -8.21
N LEU A 159 0.95 -12.12 -7.47
CA LEU A 159 0.93 -11.63 -6.10
C LEU A 159 0.39 -10.19 -6.03
N SER A 160 0.83 -9.30 -6.91
CA SER A 160 0.33 -7.93 -6.99
C SER A 160 -1.16 -7.87 -7.29
N LEU A 161 -1.65 -8.65 -8.26
CA LEU A 161 -3.08 -8.72 -8.58
C LEU A 161 -3.88 -9.29 -7.41
N TYR A 162 -3.36 -10.31 -6.73
CA TYR A 162 -3.98 -10.86 -5.53
C TYR A 162 -4.10 -9.81 -4.42
N TYR A 163 -3.02 -9.08 -4.12
CA TYR A 163 -3.03 -8.02 -3.13
C TYR A 163 -3.99 -6.89 -3.51
N TRP A 164 -3.97 -6.46 -4.77
CA TRP A 164 -4.87 -5.45 -5.30
C TRP A 164 -6.34 -5.86 -5.15
N CYS A 165 -6.68 -7.07 -5.59
CA CYS A 165 -8.04 -7.58 -5.48
C CYS A 165 -8.50 -7.72 -4.02
N THR A 166 -7.60 -8.16 -3.13
CA THR A 166 -7.91 -8.28 -1.69
C THR A 166 -8.20 -6.91 -1.07
N ASP A 167 -7.39 -5.92 -1.40
CA ASP A 167 -7.56 -4.53 -0.95
C ASP A 167 -8.89 -3.93 -1.44
N GLN A 168 -9.27 -4.19 -2.69
CA GLN A 168 -10.58 -3.77 -3.23
C GLN A 168 -11.76 -4.45 -2.51
N VAL A 169 -11.66 -5.75 -2.20
CA VAL A 169 -12.71 -6.46 -1.46
C VAL A 169 -12.89 -5.88 -0.05
N ILE A 170 -11.78 -5.54 0.63
CA ILE A 170 -11.83 -4.92 1.96
C ILE A 170 -12.51 -3.55 1.89
N ARG A 171 -12.12 -2.70 0.92
CA ARG A 171 -12.78 -1.40 0.71
C ARG A 171 -14.27 -1.54 0.44
N HIS A 172 -14.68 -2.49 -0.40
CA HIS A 172 -16.09 -2.71 -0.70
C HIS A 172 -16.88 -3.17 0.54
N VAL A 173 -16.33 -4.09 1.33
CA VAL A 173 -16.98 -4.56 2.56
C VAL A 173 -17.08 -3.44 3.60
N ALA A 174 -16.03 -2.63 3.74
CA ALA A 174 -16.04 -1.47 4.64
C ALA A 174 -17.10 -0.43 4.22
N ALA A 175 -17.18 -0.14 2.92
CA ALA A 175 -18.19 0.74 2.35
C ALA A 175 -19.62 0.21 2.60
N GLU A 176 -19.84 -1.09 2.41
CA GLU A 176 -21.14 -1.73 2.62
C GLU A 176 -21.55 -1.73 4.10
N GLN A 177 -20.62 -2.00 5.01
CA GLN A 177 -20.86 -1.93 6.45
C GLN A 177 -21.29 -0.52 6.88
N GLN A 178 -20.62 0.50 6.35
CA GLN A 178 -20.96 1.89 6.64
C GLN A 178 -22.32 2.28 6.04
N ARG A 179 -22.68 1.74 4.86
CA ARG A 179 -24.03 1.90 4.29
C ARG A 179 -25.11 1.25 5.16
N HIS A 180 -24.89 0.03 5.63
CA HIS A 180 -25.86 -0.65 6.50
C HIS A 180 -26.05 0.08 7.84
N GLN A 181 -24.97 0.60 8.45
CA GLN A 181 -25.08 1.42 9.66
C GLN A 181 -25.79 2.75 9.40
N GLY A 182 -25.56 3.39 8.25
CA GLY A 182 -26.29 4.59 7.84
C GLY A 182 -27.77 4.33 7.50
N LEU A 183 -28.10 3.15 6.99
CA LEU A 183 -29.48 2.74 6.63
C LEU A 183 -30.26 2.16 7.82
N LEU A 184 -29.57 1.62 8.84
CA LEU A 184 -30.12 1.22 10.14
C LEU A 184 -30.20 2.39 11.14
N ALA A 185 -29.85 3.61 10.70
CA ALA A 185 -30.08 4.83 11.43
C ALA A 185 -31.40 5.58 11.07
N PRO A 186 -32.58 4.95 10.88
CA PRO A 186 -33.83 5.63 11.20
C PRO A 186 -34.08 5.41 12.69
N GLY A 187 -33.47 6.27 13.54
CA GLY A 187 -33.80 6.33 14.97
C GLY A 187 -32.72 5.81 15.92
N GLY A 188 -31.58 6.50 15.96
CA GLY A 188 -30.89 6.68 17.24
C GLY A 188 -31.60 7.81 18.00
N CYS A 189 -32.08 7.53 19.20
CA CYS A 189 -32.51 8.55 20.16
C CYS A 189 -31.32 9.47 20.49
N THR A 190 -31.13 10.51 19.71
CA THR A 190 -30.49 11.75 20.13
C THR A 190 -31.33 12.89 19.61
N THR A 191 -32.04 13.50 20.56
CA THR A 191 -32.64 14.83 20.51
C THR A 191 -31.70 15.84 19.86
N GLU A 192 -32.01 16.31 18.65
CA GLU A 192 -32.33 17.71 18.34
C GLU A 192 -32.64 17.87 16.85
N GLY A 193 -33.51 18.84 16.53
CA GLY A 193 -34.37 18.82 15.37
C GLY A 193 -33.68 19.02 14.01
N GLN A 194 -34.08 18.20 13.04
CA GLN A 194 -34.16 18.63 11.65
C GLN A 194 -35.43 18.09 11.00
N ARG A 195 -36.48 18.89 11.19
CA ARG A 195 -37.68 18.92 10.37
C ARG A 195 -37.29 19.53 9.01
N ALA A 196 -37.72 18.87 7.94
CA ALA A 196 -37.95 19.37 6.58
C ALA A 196 -36.98 18.91 5.47
N LEU A 197 -37.63 18.48 4.38
CA LEU A 197 -37.17 18.24 2.99
C LEU A 197 -36.56 16.83 2.79
N GLY A 198 -37.26 15.82 2.26
CA GLY A 198 -38.31 15.84 1.23
C GLY A 198 -37.69 15.64 -0.14
N GLY A 199 -37.65 14.40 -0.65
CA GLY A 199 -37.18 14.09 -2.00
C GLY A 199 -37.09 12.58 -2.25
N GLN A 200 -37.96 12.08 -3.14
CA GLN A 200 -38.23 10.67 -3.43
C GLN A 200 -37.04 9.86 -3.94
N VAL A 201 -36.96 8.59 -3.52
CA VAL A 201 -36.25 7.51 -4.21
C VAL A 201 -37.32 6.58 -4.81
N PRO A 202 -37.37 6.32 -6.13
CA PRO A 202 -38.27 5.32 -6.67
C PRO A 202 -37.69 3.92 -6.46
N ARG A 203 -38.48 3.06 -5.81
CA ARG A 203 -38.33 1.59 -5.87
C ARG A 203 -38.60 1.13 -7.29
N GLN A 204 -37.73 0.29 -7.84
CA GLN A 204 -38.12 -0.59 -8.95
C GLN A 204 -37.34 -1.91 -8.89
N TYR A 205 -37.91 -2.89 -8.18
CA TYR A 205 -37.69 -4.31 -8.41
C TYR A 205 -39.01 -5.02 -8.12
N SER A 206 -39.72 -5.42 -9.18
CA SER A 206 -40.82 -6.37 -9.12
C SER A 206 -40.81 -7.22 -10.38
N GLY A 207 -40.52 -8.51 -10.16
CA GLY A 207 -41.07 -9.68 -10.86
C GLY A 207 -40.90 -9.82 -12.36
N ILE A 208 -40.13 -10.83 -12.78
CA ILE A 208 -40.45 -11.79 -13.86
C ILE A 208 -39.70 -13.07 -13.44
N ALA A 209 -40.38 -14.05 -12.83
CA ALA A 209 -40.91 -15.28 -13.46
C ALA A 209 -39.81 -16.15 -14.07
#